data_AF-A0A1G8V1J8-F1
#
_entry.id   AF-A0A1G8V1J8-F1
#
_cell.length_a   1.000
_cell.length_b   1.000
_cell.length_c   1.000
_cell.angle_alpha   90.00
_cell.angle_beta   90.00
_cell.angle_gamma   90.00
#
_symmetry.space_group_name_H-M   'P 1'
#
loop_
_entity.id
_entity.type
_entity.pdbx_description
1 polymer ?
#
loop_
_entity_poly.entity_id
_entity_poly.type
_entity_poly.pdbx_seq_one_letter_code
_entity_poly.pdbx_strand_id
1 'polypeptide(L)'
;MNRPRLSRALASRIRGAQSRLEAQIQTHIWAEKDIPEIRDKLEKFDADPVGWSERHYPSHGPDSYPVQTHICRSREALERKLARRDDELRELAAAQDNLQTVEEEVLEQAKRIRPTTITEPWPKPVKSIEAQAIALKRMIEREQAQHRREQERQDLEYTREEAREAERRDQEDREARRRHVAKGPEHVIIHQMTNRFIKIAFEKYKSSPEYSRAQNGNWAGGLIFFVTSQMGEEAGAKGAEIAREMIVSAKRSNEDLWDVCRRNGFWTPDGI
;
A
#
# COMPACT_ATOMS: atom_id res chain seq x y z
N MET A 1 29.46 -48.00 1.10
CA MET A 1 30.78 -47.94 0.44
C MET A 1 31.44 -46.61 0.78
N ASN A 2 32.68 -46.62 1.26
CA ASN A 2 33.40 -45.38 1.60
C ASN A 2 33.87 -44.70 0.29
N ARG A 3 33.31 -43.54 -0.05
CA ARG A 3 33.71 -42.80 -1.27
C ARG A 3 35.15 -42.27 -1.07
N PRO A 4 36.03 -42.42 -2.08
CA PRO A 4 37.42 -41.99 -1.95
C PRO A 4 37.48 -40.47 -1.81
N ARG A 5 38.56 -39.97 -1.18
CA ARG A 5 38.88 -38.56 -1.31
C ARG A 5 39.24 -38.25 -2.77
N LEU A 6 39.20 -36.98 -3.16
CA LEU A 6 39.40 -36.52 -4.53
C LEU A 6 40.49 -35.44 -4.63
N SER A 7 41.02 -35.24 -5.83
CA SER A 7 41.75 -34.01 -6.15
C SER A 7 40.77 -32.84 -6.29
N ARG A 8 41.26 -31.61 -6.12
CA ARG A 8 40.44 -30.39 -6.23
C ARG A 8 39.71 -30.30 -7.57
N ALA A 9 40.38 -30.66 -8.67
CA ALA A 9 39.81 -30.63 -10.01
C ALA A 9 38.64 -31.63 -10.16
N LEU A 10 38.81 -32.85 -9.66
CA LEU A 10 37.77 -33.89 -9.69
C LEU A 10 36.57 -33.52 -8.82
N ALA A 11 36.82 -33.03 -7.60
CA ALA A 11 35.75 -32.53 -6.73
C ALA A 11 34.98 -31.36 -7.37
N SER A 12 35.67 -30.48 -8.12
CA SER A 12 35.04 -29.37 -8.83
C SER A 12 34.13 -29.83 -9.97
N ARG A 13 34.48 -30.91 -10.68
CA ARG A 13 33.64 -31.47 -11.76
C ARG A 13 32.30 -31.98 -11.21
N ILE A 14 32.34 -32.72 -10.10
CA ILE A 14 31.13 -33.18 -9.41
C ILE A 14 30.30 -31.98 -8.96
N ARG A 15 30.92 -30.98 -8.28
CA ARG A 15 30.20 -29.78 -7.84
C ARG A 15 29.53 -29.05 -9.00
N GLY A 16 30.19 -28.93 -10.16
CA GLY A 16 29.61 -28.32 -11.35
C GLY A 16 28.37 -29.06 -11.86
N ALA A 17 28.39 -30.40 -11.87
CA ALA A 17 27.23 -31.21 -12.22
C ALA A 17 26.11 -31.09 -11.17
N GLN A 18 26.46 -31.07 -9.88
CA GLN A 18 25.52 -30.87 -8.78
C GLN A 18 24.81 -29.52 -8.88
N SER A 19 25.54 -28.44 -9.14
CA SER A 19 24.95 -27.09 -9.28
C SER A 19 23.97 -27.01 -10.46
N ARG A 20 24.21 -27.73 -11.56
CA ARG A 20 23.26 -27.81 -12.68
C ARG A 20 21.99 -28.56 -12.27
N LEU A 21 22.12 -29.67 -11.56
CA LEU A 21 20.96 -30.41 -11.03
C LEU A 21 20.18 -29.56 -10.03
N GLU A 22 20.85 -28.87 -9.11
CA GLU A 22 20.21 -27.95 -8.14
C GLU A 22 19.44 -26.83 -8.85
N ALA A 23 20.01 -26.23 -9.89
CA ALA A 23 19.31 -25.21 -10.68
C ALA A 23 18.04 -25.77 -11.34
N GLN A 24 18.10 -26.98 -11.90
CA GLN A 24 16.92 -27.60 -12.52
C GLN A 24 15.86 -28.01 -11.51
N ILE A 25 16.27 -28.54 -10.34
CA ILE A 25 15.35 -28.81 -9.22
C ILE A 25 14.65 -27.51 -8.81
N GLN A 26 15.38 -26.40 -8.69
CA GLN A 26 14.79 -25.12 -8.31
C GLN A 26 13.79 -24.60 -9.34
N THR A 27 14.10 -24.69 -10.63
CA THR A 27 13.18 -24.34 -11.73
C THR A 27 11.91 -25.17 -11.65
N HIS A 28 12.03 -26.48 -11.50
CA HIS A 28 10.89 -27.40 -11.40
C HIS A 28 9.99 -27.08 -10.18
N ILE A 29 10.60 -26.84 -9.01
CA ILE A 29 9.84 -26.49 -7.80
C ILE A 29 9.04 -25.20 -7.98
N TRP A 30 9.63 -24.16 -8.61
CA TRP A 30 8.90 -22.92 -8.89
C TRP A 30 7.77 -23.12 -9.89
N ALA A 31 7.99 -23.92 -10.93
CA ALA A 31 6.95 -24.23 -11.92
C ALA A 31 5.75 -24.95 -11.28
N GLU A 32 6.01 -26.00 -10.48
CA GLU A 32 4.97 -26.77 -9.78
C GLU A 32 4.24 -25.94 -8.71
N LYS A 33 4.90 -24.95 -8.11
CA LYS A 33 4.27 -24.03 -7.15
C LYS A 33 3.28 -23.07 -7.84
N ASP A 34 3.66 -22.48 -8.97
CA ASP A 34 2.88 -21.43 -9.61
C ASP A 34 1.61 -21.97 -10.32
N ILE A 35 1.65 -23.21 -10.81
CA ILE A 35 0.53 -23.80 -11.58
C ILE A 35 -0.77 -23.83 -10.75
N PRO A 36 -0.80 -24.38 -9.51
CA PRO A 36 -1.98 -24.36 -8.67
C PRO A 36 -2.46 -22.94 -8.34
N GLU A 37 -1.56 -22.00 -8.06
CA GLU A 37 -1.92 -20.61 -7.74
C GLU A 37 -2.62 -19.92 -8.92
N ILE A 38 -2.11 -20.10 -10.14
CA ILE A 38 -2.72 -19.54 -11.35
C ILE A 38 -4.06 -20.23 -11.65
N ARG A 39 -4.15 -21.55 -11.49
CA ARG A 39 -5.41 -22.31 -11.68
C ARG A 39 -6.49 -21.85 -10.71
N ASP A 40 -6.20 -21.81 -9.42
CA ASP A 40 -7.15 -21.36 -8.39
C ASP A 40 -7.65 -19.94 -8.67
N LYS A 41 -6.75 -19.04 -9.11
CA LYS A 41 -7.16 -17.69 -9.53
C LYS A 41 -8.14 -17.71 -10.70
N LEU A 42 -7.84 -18.49 -11.75
CA LEU A 42 -8.69 -18.59 -12.94
C LEU A 42 -10.02 -19.26 -12.61
N GLU A 43 -10.03 -20.33 -11.83
CA GLU A 43 -11.24 -21.00 -11.36
C GLU A 43 -12.14 -20.07 -10.54
N LYS A 44 -11.56 -19.26 -9.65
CA LYS A 44 -12.30 -18.25 -8.89
C LYS A 44 -12.91 -17.17 -9.78
N PHE A 45 -12.21 -16.76 -10.83
CA PHE A 45 -12.75 -15.80 -11.80
C PHE A 45 -13.86 -16.46 -12.64
N ASP A 46 -13.64 -17.65 -13.17
CA ASP A 46 -14.61 -18.35 -14.02
C ASP A 46 -15.89 -18.71 -13.24
N ALA A 47 -15.80 -18.97 -11.93
CA ALA A 47 -16.95 -19.23 -11.06
C ALA A 47 -17.77 -17.98 -10.71
N ASP A 48 -17.12 -16.83 -10.51
CA ASP A 48 -17.77 -15.57 -10.14
C ASP A 48 -16.99 -14.37 -10.73
N PRO A 49 -17.16 -14.07 -12.03
CA PRO A 49 -16.39 -13.02 -12.68
C PRO A 49 -16.67 -11.64 -12.09
N VAL A 50 -17.94 -11.38 -11.72
CA VAL A 50 -18.39 -10.08 -11.19
C VAL A 50 -17.80 -9.85 -9.82
N GLY A 51 -18.00 -10.77 -8.87
CA GLY A 51 -17.47 -10.62 -7.52
C GLY A 51 -15.94 -10.73 -7.48
N TRP A 52 -15.32 -11.52 -8.36
CA TRP A 52 -13.86 -11.53 -8.47
C TRP A 52 -13.31 -10.17 -8.90
N SER A 53 -13.94 -9.54 -9.90
CA SER A 53 -13.54 -8.23 -10.41
C SER A 53 -13.73 -7.15 -9.35
N GLU A 54 -14.86 -7.14 -8.64
CA GLU A 54 -15.10 -6.19 -7.56
C GLU A 54 -14.05 -6.27 -6.45
N ARG A 55 -13.60 -7.48 -6.09
CA ARG A 55 -12.57 -7.70 -5.05
C ARG A 55 -11.16 -7.26 -5.46
N HIS A 56 -10.77 -7.50 -6.72
CA HIS A 56 -9.37 -7.30 -7.17
C HIS A 56 -9.18 -6.01 -7.99
N TYR A 57 -10.25 -5.50 -8.60
CA TYR A 57 -10.27 -4.32 -9.45
C TYR A 57 -11.51 -3.46 -9.12
N PRO A 58 -11.52 -2.76 -7.97
CA PRO A 58 -12.65 -1.91 -7.59
C PRO A 58 -12.96 -0.89 -8.70
N SER A 59 -14.25 -0.68 -9.00
CA SER A 59 -14.75 0.18 -10.09
C SER A 59 -14.63 -0.38 -11.52
N HIS A 60 -14.18 -1.63 -11.67
CA HIS A 60 -14.06 -2.27 -12.97
C HIS A 60 -14.94 -3.51 -13.06
N GLY A 61 -15.77 -3.57 -14.11
CA GLY A 61 -16.54 -4.77 -14.45
C GLY A 61 -15.66 -5.88 -15.02
N PRO A 62 -16.19 -7.11 -15.12
CA PRO A 62 -15.47 -8.27 -15.64
C PRO A 62 -14.98 -8.07 -17.08
N ASP A 63 -15.72 -7.34 -17.91
CA ASP A 63 -15.37 -7.08 -19.31
C ASP A 63 -14.45 -5.88 -19.50
N SER A 64 -14.02 -5.24 -18.41
CA SER A 64 -13.11 -4.10 -18.50
C SER A 64 -11.72 -4.52 -18.97
N TYR A 65 -11.06 -3.61 -19.70
CA TYR A 65 -9.69 -3.82 -20.18
C TYR A 65 -8.70 -4.33 -19.10
N PRO A 66 -8.60 -3.73 -17.88
CA PRO A 66 -7.65 -4.20 -16.88
C PRO A 66 -7.94 -5.62 -16.39
N VAL A 67 -9.22 -5.99 -16.25
CA VAL A 67 -9.61 -7.34 -15.81
C VAL A 67 -9.32 -8.35 -16.92
N GLN A 68 -9.81 -8.11 -18.14
CA GLN A 68 -9.60 -9.01 -19.28
C GLN A 68 -8.11 -9.20 -19.57
N THR A 69 -7.31 -8.13 -19.50
CA THR A 69 -5.85 -8.22 -19.67
C THR A 69 -5.21 -9.10 -18.60
N HIS A 70 -5.62 -9.00 -17.34
CA HIS A 70 -5.07 -9.82 -16.26
C HIS A 70 -5.42 -11.31 -16.44
N ILE A 71 -6.67 -11.60 -16.77
CA ILE A 71 -7.15 -12.98 -16.98
C ILE A 71 -6.51 -13.60 -18.21
N CYS A 72 -6.44 -12.90 -19.34
CA CYS A 72 -5.75 -13.38 -20.55
C CYS A 72 -4.28 -13.71 -20.25
N ARG A 73 -3.55 -12.80 -19.61
CA ARG A 73 -2.14 -13.06 -19.22
C ARG A 73 -1.99 -14.24 -18.28
N SER A 74 -2.94 -14.43 -17.36
CA SER A 74 -2.93 -15.57 -16.44
C SER A 74 -3.18 -16.88 -17.18
N ARG A 75 -4.11 -16.91 -18.15
CA ARG A 75 -4.35 -18.06 -19.03
C ARG A 75 -3.12 -18.39 -19.89
N GLU A 76 -2.53 -17.40 -20.54
CA GLU A 76 -1.29 -17.55 -21.33
C GLU A 76 -0.11 -18.03 -20.47
N ALA A 77 0.00 -17.57 -19.22
CA ALA A 77 1.02 -18.02 -18.29
C ALA A 77 0.82 -19.49 -17.89
N LEU A 78 -0.43 -19.89 -17.62
CA LEU A 78 -0.77 -21.28 -17.30
C LEU A 78 -0.48 -22.20 -18.49
N GLU A 79 -0.91 -21.82 -19.69
CA GLU A 79 -0.67 -22.59 -20.91
C GLU A 79 0.82 -22.80 -21.16
N ARG A 80 1.63 -21.72 -21.09
CA ARG A 80 3.08 -21.82 -21.25
C ARG A 80 3.73 -22.73 -20.20
N LYS A 81 3.31 -22.65 -18.94
CA LYS A 81 3.84 -23.51 -17.87
C LYS A 81 3.47 -24.97 -18.10
N LEU A 82 2.23 -25.26 -18.48
CA LEU A 82 1.79 -26.62 -18.79
C LEU A 82 2.52 -27.21 -20.00
N ALA A 83 2.70 -26.42 -21.07
CA ALA A 83 3.40 -26.86 -22.28
C ALA A 83 4.88 -27.18 -22.01
N ARG A 84 5.54 -26.44 -21.11
CA ARG A 84 6.96 -26.65 -20.78
C ARG A 84 7.20 -27.76 -19.75
N ARG A 85 6.17 -28.26 -19.08
CA ARG A 85 6.31 -29.22 -17.98
C ARG A 85 7.06 -30.50 -18.39
N ASP A 86 6.73 -31.03 -19.57
CA ASP A 86 7.38 -32.25 -20.07
C ASP A 86 8.84 -32.00 -20.46
N ASP A 87 9.16 -30.80 -20.97
CA ASP A 87 10.54 -30.39 -21.25
C ASP A 87 11.33 -30.26 -19.94
N GLU A 88 10.76 -29.63 -18.91
CA GLU A 88 11.38 -29.47 -17.59
C GLU A 88 11.68 -30.82 -16.92
N LEU A 89 10.76 -31.78 -17.00
CA LEU A 89 10.98 -33.14 -16.49
C LEU A 89 12.10 -33.85 -17.27
N ARG A 90 12.16 -33.67 -18.60
CA ARG A 90 13.25 -34.21 -19.43
C ARG A 90 14.59 -33.58 -19.09
N GLU A 91 14.66 -32.27 -18.91
CA GLU A 91 15.88 -31.55 -18.51
C GLU A 91 16.36 -31.96 -17.12
N LEU A 92 15.44 -32.17 -16.18
CA LEU A 92 15.74 -32.64 -14.83
C LEU A 92 16.32 -34.07 -14.86
N ALA A 93 15.71 -34.97 -15.62
CA ALA A 93 16.21 -36.34 -15.82
C ALA A 93 17.61 -36.32 -16.47
N ALA A 94 17.80 -35.52 -17.53
CA ALA A 94 19.09 -35.38 -18.19
C ALA A 94 20.17 -34.80 -17.25
N ALA A 95 19.83 -33.86 -16.38
CA ALA A 95 20.75 -33.33 -15.38
C ALA A 95 21.15 -34.39 -14.34
N GLN A 96 20.21 -35.26 -13.95
CA GLN A 96 20.46 -36.37 -13.04
C GLN A 96 21.35 -37.44 -13.67
N ASP A 97 21.07 -37.84 -14.92
CA ASP A 97 21.89 -38.79 -15.68
C ASP A 97 23.31 -38.26 -15.89
N ASN A 98 23.45 -36.96 -16.19
CA ASN A 98 24.75 -36.32 -16.31
C ASN A 98 25.52 -36.30 -14.97
N LEU A 99 24.84 -36.06 -13.84
CA LEU A 99 25.49 -36.16 -12.53
C LEU A 99 25.99 -37.57 -12.26
N GLN A 100 25.17 -38.60 -12.53
CA GLN A 100 25.58 -39.99 -12.36
C GLN A 100 26.79 -40.33 -13.23
N THR A 101 26.75 -39.96 -14.52
CA THR A 101 27.86 -40.16 -15.47
C THR A 101 29.15 -39.50 -14.96
N VAL A 102 29.07 -38.26 -14.50
CA VAL A 102 30.23 -37.53 -13.95
C VAL A 102 30.74 -38.19 -12.65
N GLU A 103 29.85 -38.66 -11.77
CA GLU A 103 30.27 -39.37 -10.55
C GLU A 103 31.01 -40.67 -10.88
N GLU A 104 30.53 -41.45 -11.85
CA GLU A 104 31.15 -42.69 -12.33
C GLU A 104 32.51 -42.43 -12.99
N GLU A 105 32.60 -41.45 -13.90
CA GLU A 105 33.86 -41.04 -14.52
C GLU A 105 34.90 -40.58 -13.49
N VAL A 106 34.48 -39.77 -12.51
CA VAL A 106 35.36 -39.27 -11.45
C VAL A 106 35.80 -40.41 -10.54
N LEU A 107 34.92 -41.39 -10.27
CA LEU A 107 35.28 -42.58 -9.51
C LEU A 107 36.35 -43.41 -10.24
N GLU A 108 36.20 -43.63 -11.55
CA GLU A 108 37.19 -44.33 -12.38
C GLU A 108 38.52 -43.58 -12.46
N GLN A 109 38.49 -42.25 -12.60
CA GLN A 109 39.70 -41.43 -12.59
C GLN A 109 40.38 -41.43 -11.21
N ALA A 110 39.61 -41.40 -10.12
CA ALA A 110 40.14 -41.45 -8.76
C ALA A 110 40.88 -42.76 -8.47
N LYS A 111 40.42 -43.90 -9.02
CA LYS A 111 41.11 -45.19 -8.90
C LYS A 111 42.51 -45.20 -9.54
N ARG A 112 42.73 -44.38 -10.57
CA ARG A 112 44.00 -44.33 -11.34
C ARG A 112 45.02 -43.36 -10.73
N ILE A 113 44.59 -42.46 -9.84
CA ILE A 113 45.45 -41.43 -9.25
C ILE A 113 46.17 -41.98 -8.01
N ARG A 114 47.46 -41.65 -7.88
CA ARG A 114 48.26 -42.04 -6.71
C ARG A 114 47.69 -41.38 -5.44
N PRO A 115 47.59 -42.11 -4.30
CA PRO A 115 46.92 -41.61 -3.09
C PRO A 115 47.48 -40.29 -2.51
N THR A 116 48.72 -39.91 -2.86
CA THR A 116 49.39 -38.72 -2.34
C THR A 116 48.84 -37.39 -2.87
N THR A 117 48.07 -37.39 -3.97
CA THR A 117 47.49 -36.18 -4.58
C THR A 117 46.04 -35.90 -4.13
N ILE A 118 45.52 -36.72 -3.22
CA ILE A 118 44.11 -36.79 -2.89
C ILE A 118 43.85 -36.11 -1.52
N THR A 119 43.18 -34.96 -1.53
CA THR A 119 43.03 -34.11 -0.32
C THR A 119 41.59 -33.77 0.03
N GLU A 120 40.69 -33.67 -0.95
CA GLU A 120 39.32 -33.18 -0.76
C GLU A 120 38.36 -34.34 -0.42
N PRO A 121 37.39 -34.16 0.48
CA PRO A 121 36.32 -35.14 0.66
C PRO A 121 35.41 -35.19 -0.58
N TRP A 122 34.70 -36.31 -0.77
CA TRP A 122 33.67 -36.38 -1.79
C TRP A 122 32.59 -35.32 -1.52
N PRO A 123 32.14 -34.55 -2.53
CA PRO A 123 31.09 -33.55 -2.35
C PRO A 123 29.82 -34.12 -1.73
N LYS A 124 29.15 -33.33 -0.88
CA LYS A 124 27.88 -33.76 -0.29
C LYS A 124 26.85 -34.00 -1.41
N PRO A 125 25.99 -35.02 -1.30
CA PRO A 125 24.95 -35.26 -2.28
C PRO A 125 23.97 -34.08 -2.35
N VAL A 126 23.41 -33.86 -3.54
CA VAL A 126 22.34 -32.88 -3.75
C VAL A 126 21.13 -33.28 -2.90
N LYS A 127 20.49 -32.29 -2.29
CA LYS A 127 19.26 -32.53 -1.51
C LYS A 127 18.14 -32.99 -2.45
N SER A 128 17.27 -33.88 -1.97
CA SER A 128 16.08 -34.29 -2.72
C SER A 128 15.19 -33.09 -3.05
N ILE A 129 14.39 -33.23 -4.12
CA ILE A 129 13.41 -32.23 -4.55
C ILE A 129 12.49 -31.87 -3.38
N GLU A 130 11.98 -32.86 -2.64
CA GLU A 130 11.13 -32.66 -1.46
C GLU A 130 11.80 -31.81 -0.38
N ALA A 131 13.08 -32.10 -0.07
CA ALA A 131 13.82 -31.35 0.94
C ALA A 131 14.06 -29.89 0.51
N GLN A 132 14.30 -29.65 -0.78
CA GLN A 132 14.43 -28.30 -1.33
C GLN A 132 13.08 -27.57 -1.36
N ALA A 133 11.99 -28.25 -1.71
CA ALA A 133 10.64 -27.68 -1.70
C ALA A 133 10.20 -27.27 -0.28
N ILE A 134 10.47 -28.10 0.74
CA ILE A 134 10.23 -27.77 2.14
C ILE A 134 11.06 -26.54 2.57
N ALA A 135 12.33 -26.48 2.16
CA ALA A 135 13.19 -25.34 2.47
C ALA A 135 12.67 -24.04 1.82
N LEU A 136 12.23 -24.10 0.56
CA LEU A 136 11.65 -22.97 -0.15
C LEU A 136 10.36 -22.49 0.52
N LYS A 137 9.46 -23.41 0.88
CA LYS A 137 8.22 -23.08 1.59
C LYS A 137 8.49 -22.33 2.88
N ARG A 138 9.44 -22.81 3.69
CA ARG A 138 9.85 -22.14 4.94
C ARG A 138 10.45 -20.76 4.70
N MET A 139 11.19 -20.57 3.60
CA MET A 139 11.75 -19.28 3.23
C MET A 139 10.62 -18.28 2.90
N ILE A 140 9.68 -18.69 2.05
CA ILE A 140 8.51 -17.86 1.67
C ILE A 140 7.68 -17.50 2.91
N GLU A 141 7.40 -18.46 3.79
CA GLU A 141 6.64 -18.22 5.03
C GLU A 141 7.32 -17.18 5.92
N ARG A 142 8.66 -17.21 6.01
CA ARG A 142 9.44 -16.23 6.78
C ARG A 142 9.39 -14.84 6.14
N GLU A 143 9.55 -14.76 4.82
CA GLU A 143 9.47 -13.48 4.09
C GLU A 143 8.08 -12.86 4.22
N GLN A 144 7.01 -13.64 4.07
CA GLN A 144 5.64 -13.18 4.27
C GLN A 144 5.39 -12.72 5.71
N ALA A 145 5.91 -13.45 6.71
CA ALA A 145 5.79 -13.04 8.10
C ALA A 145 6.55 -11.74 8.41
N GLN A 146 7.72 -11.54 7.79
CA GLN A 146 8.46 -10.28 7.90
C GLN A 146 7.70 -9.14 7.23
N HIS A 147 7.16 -9.37 6.03
CA HIS A 147 6.40 -8.35 5.31
C HIS A 147 5.15 -7.91 6.08
N ARG A 148 4.40 -8.86 6.69
CA ARG A 148 3.26 -8.53 7.55
C ARG A 148 3.64 -7.66 8.74
N ARG A 149 4.74 -7.99 9.44
CA ARG A 149 5.24 -7.18 10.57
C ARG A 149 5.67 -5.78 10.15
N GLU A 150 6.26 -5.65 8.96
CA GLU A 150 6.66 -4.36 8.40
C GLU A 150 5.43 -3.50 8.09
N GLN A 151 4.41 -4.07 7.45
CA GLN A 151 3.14 -3.40 7.18
C GLN A 151 2.47 -2.93 8.48
N GLU A 152 2.33 -3.82 9.47
CA GLU A 152 1.77 -3.46 10.79
C GLU A 152 2.53 -2.31 11.45
N ARG A 153 3.86 -2.26 11.31
CA ARG A 153 4.68 -1.16 11.84
C ARG A 153 4.41 0.15 11.11
N GLN A 154 4.32 0.12 9.78
CA GLN A 154 4.04 1.30 8.96
C GLN A 154 2.65 1.86 9.25
N ASP A 155 1.64 1.00 9.37
CA ASP A 155 0.28 1.40 9.71
C ASP A 155 0.22 2.07 11.09
N LEU A 156 0.94 1.52 12.07
CA LEU A 156 1.05 2.12 13.41
C LEU A 156 1.78 3.46 13.40
N GLU A 157 2.82 3.61 12.59
CA GLU A 157 3.56 4.86 12.44
C GLU A 157 2.69 5.95 11.78
N TYR A 158 2.00 5.59 10.70
CA TYR A 158 1.04 6.47 10.02
C TYR A 158 -0.06 6.94 10.98
N THR A 159 -0.67 6.04 11.74
CA THR A 159 -1.72 6.37 12.71
C THR A 159 -1.20 7.34 13.79
N ARG A 160 0.05 7.16 14.25
CA ARG A 160 0.68 8.06 15.22
C ARG A 160 0.99 9.43 14.65
N GLU A 161 1.40 9.48 13.39
CA GLU A 161 1.66 10.74 12.68
C GLU A 161 0.36 11.53 12.49
N GLU A 162 -0.72 10.88 12.03
CA GLU A 162 -2.04 11.51 11.94
C GLU A 162 -2.52 12.06 13.28
N ALA A 163 -2.33 11.32 14.38
CA ALA A 163 -2.69 11.80 15.72
C ALA A 163 -1.90 13.05 16.12
N ARG A 164 -0.59 13.09 15.85
CA ARG A 164 0.26 14.28 16.10
C ARG A 164 -0.15 15.46 15.23
N GLU A 165 -0.49 15.21 13.96
CA GLU A 165 -0.98 16.26 13.09
C GLU A 165 -2.32 16.82 13.55
N ALA A 166 -3.23 15.96 14.02
CA ALA A 166 -4.50 16.37 14.60
C ALA A 166 -4.28 17.23 15.86
N GLU A 167 -3.41 16.82 16.77
CA GLU A 167 -3.04 17.60 17.95
C GLU A 167 -2.43 18.97 17.58
N ARG A 168 -1.58 19.02 16.55
CA ARG A 168 -0.99 20.26 16.03
C ARG A 168 -2.08 21.19 15.48
N ARG A 169 -2.99 20.66 14.66
CA ARG A 169 -4.12 21.45 14.12
C ARG A 169 -5.02 21.98 15.23
N ASP A 170 -5.32 21.17 16.24
CA ASP A 170 -6.10 21.59 17.41
C ASP A 170 -5.38 22.66 18.24
N GLN A 171 -4.05 22.61 18.32
CA GLN A 171 -3.26 23.65 18.97
C GLN A 171 -3.27 24.95 18.15
N GLU A 172 -3.01 24.87 16.85
CA GLU A 172 -3.03 26.03 15.94
C GLU A 172 -4.40 26.73 15.95
N ASP A 173 -5.49 25.96 15.95
CA ASP A 173 -6.86 26.47 16.05
C ASP A 173 -7.09 27.20 17.38
N ARG A 174 -6.65 26.62 18.51
CA ARG A 174 -6.75 27.27 19.82
C ARG A 174 -5.94 28.57 19.86
N GLU A 175 -4.73 28.57 19.33
CA GLU A 175 -3.89 29.77 19.24
C GLU A 175 -4.49 30.84 18.32
N ALA A 176 -5.11 30.45 17.21
CA ALA A 176 -5.84 31.37 16.34
C ALA A 176 -7.03 32.01 17.09
N ARG A 177 -7.82 31.22 17.83
CA ARG A 177 -8.92 31.74 18.68
C ARG A 177 -8.41 32.72 19.73
N ARG A 178 -7.30 32.40 20.41
CA ARG A 178 -6.65 33.30 21.39
C ARG A 178 -6.24 34.62 20.76
N ARG A 179 -5.62 34.59 19.56
CA ARG A 179 -5.26 35.81 18.82
C ARG A 179 -6.49 36.65 18.44
N HIS A 180 -7.62 36.03 18.15
CA HIS A 180 -8.87 36.75 17.89
C HIS A 180 -9.44 37.41 19.15
N VAL A 181 -9.45 36.71 20.28
CA VAL A 181 -9.95 37.25 21.55
C VAL A 181 -9.04 38.37 22.10
N ALA A 182 -7.73 38.27 21.90
CA ALA A 182 -6.78 39.31 22.29
C ALA A 182 -7.00 40.66 21.59
N LYS A 183 -7.69 40.69 20.44
CA LYS A 183 -8.06 41.93 19.74
C LYS A 183 -9.27 42.65 20.37
N GLY A 184 -9.88 42.06 21.40
CA GLY A 184 -10.99 42.64 22.14
C GLY A 184 -12.38 42.14 21.68
N PRO A 185 -13.43 42.40 22.49
CA PRO A 185 -14.75 41.83 22.27
C PRO A 185 -15.45 42.37 21.02
N GLU A 186 -15.19 43.62 20.62
CA GLU A 186 -15.73 44.19 19.37
C GLU A 186 -15.25 43.42 18.13
N HIS A 187 -13.95 43.09 18.08
CA HIS A 187 -13.37 42.30 16.99
C HIS A 187 -13.97 40.90 16.94
N VAL A 188 -14.17 40.28 18.10
CA VAL A 188 -14.81 38.96 18.21
C VAL A 188 -16.25 39.00 17.69
N ILE A 189 -17.05 39.96 18.14
CA ILE A 189 -18.46 40.10 17.74
C ILE A 189 -18.56 40.28 16.22
N ILE A 190 -17.76 41.19 15.65
CA ILE A 190 -17.74 41.42 14.19
C ILE A 190 -17.31 40.14 13.46
N HIS A 191 -16.21 39.51 13.85
CA HIS A 191 -15.70 38.34 13.16
C HIS A 191 -16.66 37.14 13.22
N GLN A 192 -17.19 36.82 14.41
CA GLN A 192 -18.09 35.68 14.60
C GLN A 192 -19.43 35.89 13.91
N MET A 193 -19.98 37.11 13.94
CA MET A 193 -21.24 37.41 13.24
C MET A 193 -21.07 37.40 11.73
N THR A 194 -20.02 38.02 11.20
CA THR A 194 -19.69 37.96 9.77
C THR A 194 -19.54 36.52 9.31
N ASN A 195 -18.77 35.69 10.03
CA ASN A 195 -18.61 34.28 9.69
C ASN A 195 -19.91 33.47 9.77
N ARG A 196 -20.78 33.76 10.75
CA ARG A 196 -22.09 33.10 10.87
C ARG A 196 -22.97 33.35 9.65
N PHE A 197 -23.04 34.60 9.19
CA PHE A 197 -23.83 34.97 8.02
C PHE A 197 -23.22 34.45 6.73
N ILE A 198 -21.89 34.52 6.58
CA ILE A 198 -21.15 33.90 5.48
C ILE A 198 -21.44 32.39 5.40
N LYS A 199 -21.42 31.68 6.54
CA LYS A 199 -21.72 30.24 6.57
C LYS A 199 -23.15 29.92 6.13
N ILE A 200 -24.13 30.67 6.63
CA ILE A 200 -25.55 30.50 6.24
C ILE A 200 -25.72 30.76 4.73
N ALA A 201 -25.09 31.81 4.21
CA ALA A 201 -25.15 32.14 2.80
C ALA A 201 -24.43 31.11 1.93
N PHE A 202 -23.31 30.56 2.40
CA PHE A 202 -22.59 29.51 1.67
C PHE A 202 -23.41 28.23 1.56
N GLU A 203 -24.10 27.80 2.62
CA GLU A 203 -24.99 26.62 2.55
C GLU A 203 -26.16 26.84 1.58
N LYS A 204 -26.71 28.06 1.51
CA LYS A 204 -27.70 28.42 0.49
C LYS A 204 -27.09 28.40 -0.91
N TYR A 205 -25.88 28.94 -1.06
CA TYR A 205 -25.16 28.98 -2.33
C TYR A 205 -24.87 27.57 -2.86
N LYS A 206 -24.53 26.60 -2.00
CA LYS A 206 -24.33 25.18 -2.38
C LYS A 206 -25.54 24.56 -3.06
N SER A 207 -26.74 25.05 -2.74
CA SER A 207 -27.99 24.58 -3.34
C SER A 207 -28.37 25.34 -4.62
N SER A 208 -27.54 26.28 -5.06
CA SER A 208 -27.79 27.10 -6.24
C SER A 208 -27.27 26.45 -7.52
N PRO A 209 -27.91 26.71 -8.68
CA PRO A 209 -27.38 26.29 -9.99
C PRO A 209 -25.98 26.84 -10.30
N GLU A 210 -25.60 27.97 -9.69
CA GLU A 210 -24.30 28.62 -9.86
C GLU A 210 -23.19 27.80 -9.20
N TYR A 211 -23.46 27.21 -8.03
CA TYR A 211 -22.50 26.34 -7.35
C TYR A 211 -22.20 25.08 -8.15
N SER A 212 -23.21 24.44 -8.75
CA SER A 212 -23.02 23.26 -9.61
C SER A 212 -22.15 23.56 -10.83
N ARG A 213 -22.26 24.78 -11.40
CA ARG A 213 -21.41 25.23 -12.51
C ARG A 213 -20.00 25.61 -12.07
N ALA A 214 -19.87 26.23 -10.90
CA ALA A 214 -18.60 26.69 -10.35
C ALA A 214 -17.72 25.54 -9.80
N GLN A 215 -18.34 24.45 -9.36
CA GLN A 215 -17.62 23.34 -8.75
C GLN A 215 -16.74 22.64 -9.79
N ASN A 216 -17.19 22.36 -11.03
CA ASN A 216 -16.40 21.62 -12.05
C ASN A 216 -15.62 20.41 -11.46
N GLY A 217 -16.19 19.72 -10.45
CA GLY A 217 -15.56 18.62 -9.72
C GLY A 217 -14.61 19.00 -8.55
N ASN A 218 -14.32 20.28 -8.32
CA ASN A 218 -13.46 20.80 -7.26
C ASN A 218 -14.22 21.69 -6.25
N TRP A 219 -14.29 21.25 -5.00
CA TRP A 219 -14.94 21.96 -3.89
C TRP A 219 -14.32 23.35 -3.61
N ALA A 220 -13.02 23.52 -3.85
CA ALA A 220 -12.33 24.79 -3.64
C ALA A 220 -12.77 25.87 -4.65
N GLY A 221 -13.13 25.46 -5.87
CA GLY A 221 -13.70 26.37 -6.88
C GLY A 221 -15.01 26.98 -6.40
N GLY A 222 -15.91 26.16 -5.85
CA GLY A 222 -17.20 26.62 -5.32
C GLY A 222 -17.07 27.64 -4.18
N LEU A 223 -16.04 27.52 -3.33
CA LEU A 223 -15.79 28.49 -2.26
C LEU A 223 -15.25 29.82 -2.81
N ILE A 224 -14.32 29.78 -3.76
CA ILE A 224 -13.73 30.99 -4.36
C ILE A 224 -14.82 31.81 -5.05
N PHE A 225 -15.66 31.17 -5.88
CA PHE A 225 -16.76 31.84 -6.56
C PHE A 225 -17.79 32.42 -5.59
N PHE A 226 -18.07 31.72 -4.49
CA PHE A 226 -18.96 32.23 -3.45
C PHE A 226 -18.42 33.51 -2.80
N VAL A 227 -17.15 33.53 -2.39
CA VAL A 227 -16.56 34.69 -1.68
C VAL A 227 -16.56 35.94 -2.57
N THR A 228 -16.45 35.77 -3.89
CA THR A 228 -16.52 36.88 -4.86
C THR A 228 -17.93 37.13 -5.40
N SER A 229 -18.93 36.35 -4.98
CA SER A 229 -20.32 36.52 -5.43
C SER A 229 -21.00 37.64 -4.64
N GLN A 230 -22.02 38.23 -5.26
CA GLN A 230 -22.91 39.19 -4.59
C GLN A 230 -23.51 38.59 -3.30
N MET A 231 -23.85 37.30 -3.31
CA MET A 231 -24.40 36.62 -2.13
C MET A 231 -23.38 36.54 -0.97
N GLY A 232 -22.10 36.30 -1.27
CA GLY A 232 -21.02 36.29 -0.28
C GLY A 232 -20.75 37.68 0.29
N GLU A 233 -20.71 38.70 -0.57
CA GLU A 233 -20.50 40.09 -0.18
C GLU A 233 -21.66 40.62 0.69
N GLU A 234 -22.91 40.41 0.27
CA GLU A 234 -24.11 40.80 1.03
C GLU A 234 -24.17 40.10 2.39
N ALA A 235 -23.79 38.82 2.46
CA ALA A 235 -23.74 38.08 3.71
C ALA A 235 -22.68 38.63 4.67
N GLY A 236 -21.50 38.97 4.15
CA GLY A 236 -20.44 39.62 4.93
C GLY A 236 -20.87 40.99 5.46
N ALA A 237 -21.45 41.82 4.59
CA ALA A 237 -21.96 43.14 4.94
C ALA A 237 -23.06 43.07 6.01
N LYS A 238 -24.02 42.17 5.83
CA LYS A 238 -25.12 41.95 6.80
C LYS A 238 -24.62 41.47 8.15
N GLY A 239 -23.65 40.55 8.18
CA GLY A 239 -23.04 40.11 9.42
C GLY A 239 -22.31 41.24 10.16
N ALA A 240 -21.60 42.09 9.41
CA ALA A 240 -20.91 43.26 9.97
C ALA A 240 -21.89 44.34 10.46
N GLU A 241 -23.00 44.57 9.76
CA GLU A 241 -24.06 45.50 10.17
C GLU A 241 -24.67 45.08 11.50
N ILE A 242 -25.14 43.83 11.60
CA ILE A 242 -25.74 43.31 12.84
C ILE A 242 -24.73 43.33 13.99
N ALA A 243 -23.46 43.01 13.73
CA ALA A 243 -22.41 43.12 14.74
C ALA A 243 -22.26 44.56 15.28
N ARG A 244 -22.32 45.57 14.40
CA ARG A 244 -22.25 46.99 14.81
C ARG A 244 -23.47 47.38 15.64
N GLU A 245 -24.66 46.94 15.25
CA GLU A 245 -25.89 47.17 16.03
C GLU A 245 -25.79 46.56 17.44
N MET A 246 -25.28 45.32 17.54
CA MET A 246 -25.04 44.66 18.82
C MET A 246 -24.09 45.47 19.72
N ILE A 247 -22.96 45.93 19.16
CA ILE A 247 -21.97 46.73 19.89
C ILE A 247 -22.57 48.08 20.34
N VAL A 248 -23.26 48.78 19.44
CA VAL A 248 -23.88 50.08 19.74
C VAL A 248 -24.96 49.93 20.80
N SER A 249 -25.82 48.90 20.71
CA SER A 249 -26.87 48.64 21.69
C SER A 249 -26.26 48.36 23.07
N ALA A 250 -25.26 47.49 23.15
CA ALA A 250 -24.60 47.14 24.41
C ALA A 250 -23.94 48.36 25.06
N LYS A 251 -23.26 49.20 24.27
CA LYS A 251 -22.68 50.46 24.76
C LYS A 251 -23.74 51.43 25.27
N ARG A 252 -24.90 51.52 24.61
CA ARG A 252 -26.02 52.37 25.06
C ARG A 252 -26.64 51.90 26.37
N SER A 253 -26.69 50.58 26.60
CA SER A 253 -27.21 49.99 27.83
C SER A 253 -26.15 49.79 28.92
N ASN A 254 -24.91 50.25 28.71
CA ASN A 254 -23.77 50.03 29.60
C ASN A 254 -23.53 48.53 29.93
N GLU A 255 -23.78 47.65 28.96
CA GLU A 255 -23.54 46.21 29.06
C GLU A 255 -22.09 45.88 28.67
N ASP A 256 -21.45 44.95 29.39
CA ASP A 256 -20.14 44.42 29.02
C ASP A 256 -20.23 43.62 27.71
N LEU A 257 -19.41 43.98 26.72
CA LEU A 257 -19.36 43.29 25.44
C LEU A 257 -18.91 41.83 25.58
N TRP A 258 -18.18 41.44 26.65
CA TRP A 258 -17.90 40.04 26.93
C TRP A 258 -19.13 39.26 27.39
N ASP A 259 -20.07 39.89 28.10
CA ASP A 259 -21.38 39.29 28.41
C ASP A 259 -22.19 39.06 27.13
N VAL A 260 -22.15 40.02 26.19
CA VAL A 260 -22.76 39.88 24.86
C VAL A 260 -22.15 38.70 24.10
N CYS A 261 -20.81 38.56 24.09
CA CYS A 261 -20.13 37.41 23.49
C CYS A 261 -20.59 36.09 24.10
N ARG A 262 -20.63 35.98 25.44
CA ARG A 262 -21.05 34.76 26.15
C ARG A 262 -22.48 34.35 25.79
N ARG A 263 -23.43 35.28 25.81
CA ARG A 263 -24.84 35.01 25.46
C ARG A 263 -25.03 34.51 24.03
N ASN A 264 -24.14 34.90 23.12
CA ASN A 264 -24.20 34.52 21.72
C ASN A 264 -23.30 33.32 21.36
N GLY A 265 -22.62 32.72 22.35
CA GLY A 265 -21.71 31.59 22.13
C GLY A 265 -20.45 31.96 21.34
N PHE A 266 -20.04 33.24 21.38
CA PHE A 266 -18.80 33.69 20.75
C PHE A 266 -17.60 33.37 21.64
N TRP A 267 -16.42 33.38 21.02
CA TRP A 267 -15.17 33.13 21.73
C TRP A 267 -14.91 34.18 22.81
N THR A 268 -14.65 33.75 24.04
CA THR A 268 -14.37 34.61 25.19
C THR A 268 -13.05 34.18 25.86
N PRO A 269 -12.41 35.04 26.67
CA PRO A 269 -11.14 34.69 27.33
C PRO A 269 -11.23 33.46 28.24
N ASP A 270 -12.39 33.25 28.86
CA ASP A 270 -12.72 32.12 29.73
C ASP A 270 -13.17 30.86 28.96
N GLY A 271 -13.48 30.99 27.67
CA GLY A 271 -14.01 29.93 26.82
C GLY A 271 -13.02 29.35 25.79
N ILE A 272 -11.72 29.70 25.85
CA ILE A 272 -10.65 29.21 24.94
C ILE A 272 -9.55 28.45 25.67
#